data_AF-A0A0B1TNE4-F1
#
_entry.id   AF-A0A0B1TNE4-F1
#
_cell.length_a   1.000
_cell.length_b   1.000
_cell.length_c   1.000
_cell.angle_alpha   90.00
_cell.angle_beta   90.00
_cell.angle_gamma   90.00
#
_symmetry.space_group_name_H-M   'P 1'
#
loop_
_entity.id
_entity.type
_entity.pdbx_description
1 polymer ?
#
loop_
_entity_poly.entity_id
_entity_poly.type
_entity_poly.pdbx_seq_one_letter_code
_entity_poly.pdbx_strand_id
1 'polypeptide(L)'
;MARLLLLLLLCTLAVCSVHRRVFHQPRRHVMSRVPLSRQPTLRERLLNAGSWEDYQKQRYHFQKKLLAKYAANKASKLQSTNEIDELLRNYMDAQYFGTIQIGTPAQNFTVIFDTGSSNLWVPSRKCPFYDIACSKYFIGF
;
A
#
# COMPACT_ATOMS: atom_id res chain seq x y z
N MET A 1 35.31 -8.60 -58.35
CA MET A 1 35.41 -7.55 -57.31
C MET A 1 34.09 -6.83 -57.06
N ALA A 2 33.46 -6.20 -58.06
CA ALA A 2 32.21 -5.42 -57.86
C ALA A 2 31.01 -6.23 -57.31
N ARG A 3 30.82 -7.48 -57.72
CA ARG A 3 29.71 -8.35 -57.24
C ARG A 3 29.84 -8.73 -55.77
N LEU A 4 31.07 -8.92 -55.26
CA LEU A 4 31.33 -9.26 -53.86
C LEU A 4 31.09 -8.04 -52.95
N LEU A 5 31.51 -6.85 -53.41
CA LEU A 5 31.24 -5.58 -52.72
C LEU A 5 29.74 -5.29 -52.62
N LEU A 6 28.97 -5.53 -53.69
CA LEU A 6 27.52 -5.35 -53.69
C LEU A 6 26.80 -6.30 -52.71
N LEU A 7 27.21 -7.56 -52.65
CA LEU A 7 26.66 -8.55 -51.72
C LEU A 7 26.93 -8.19 -50.26
N LEU A 8 28.15 -7.72 -49.94
CA LEU A 8 28.48 -7.26 -48.59
C LEU A 8 27.66 -6.03 -48.19
N LEU A 9 27.45 -5.08 -49.11
CA LEU A 9 26.65 -3.87 -48.87
C LEU A 9 25.16 -4.18 -48.65
N LEU A 10 24.61 -5.15 -49.40
CA LEU A 10 23.24 -5.61 -49.20
C LEU A 10 23.08 -6.35 -47.86
N CYS A 11 24.07 -7.15 -47.47
CA CYS A 11 24.07 -7.82 -46.17
C CYS A 11 24.11 -6.82 -45.01
N THR A 12 24.97 -5.80 -45.06
CA THR A 12 25.04 -4.79 -43.99
C THR A 12 23.76 -3.96 -43.89
N LEU A 13 23.16 -3.55 -45.01
CA LEU A 13 21.89 -2.83 -45.01
C LEU A 13 20.72 -3.67 -44.47
N ALA A 14 20.69 -4.97 -44.78
CA ALA A 14 19.70 -5.90 -44.24
C ALA A 14 19.87 -6.09 -42.72
N VAL A 15 21.11 -6.31 -42.26
CA VAL A 15 21.43 -6.46 -40.82
C VAL A 15 21.14 -5.16 -40.05
N CYS A 16 21.51 -4.00 -40.59
CA CYS A 16 21.19 -2.69 -40.00
C CYS A 16 19.66 -2.46 -39.91
N SER A 17 18.89 -2.85 -40.93
CA SER A 17 17.43 -2.73 -40.93
C SER A 17 16.77 -3.64 -39.88
N VAL A 18 17.26 -4.88 -39.72
CA VAL A 18 16.77 -5.82 -38.71
C VAL A 18 17.11 -5.32 -37.30
N HIS A 19 18.34 -4.85 -37.07
CA HIS A 19 18.78 -4.33 -35.78
C HIS A 19 18.00 -3.07 -35.36
N ARG A 20 17.68 -2.18 -36.31
CA ARG A 20 16.80 -1.02 -36.06
C ARG A 20 15.39 -1.44 -35.66
N ARG A 21 14.79 -2.46 -36.29
CA ARG A 21 13.42 -2.90 -35.95
C ARG A 21 13.33 -3.52 -34.56
N VAL A 22 14.36 -4.25 -34.11
CA VAL A 22 14.39 -4.88 -32.78
C VAL A 22 14.58 -3.85 -31.66
N PHE A 23 15.40 -2.82 -31.88
CA PHE A 23 15.72 -1.82 -30.85
C PHE A 23 14.84 -0.56 -30.86
N HIS A 24 13.97 -0.37 -31.85
CA HIS A 24 13.03 0.76 -31.94
C HIS A 24 11.57 0.31 -32.03
N GLN A 25 11.17 -0.67 -31.22
CA GLN A 25 9.76 -0.79 -30.87
C GLN A 25 9.49 0.16 -29.69
N PRO A 26 8.84 1.33 -29.90
CA PRO A 26 8.41 2.15 -28.78
C PRO A 26 7.46 1.30 -27.94
N ARG A 27 7.86 1.01 -26.69
CA ARG A 27 6.93 0.41 -25.73
C ARG A 27 5.76 1.38 -25.61
N ARG A 28 4.60 0.99 -26.12
CA ARG A 28 3.35 1.66 -25.75
C ARG A 28 3.18 1.41 -24.27
N HIS A 29 3.52 2.40 -23.45
CA HIS A 29 3.14 2.42 -22.06
C HIS A 29 1.63 2.56 -22.02
N VAL A 30 0.93 1.41 -21.97
CA VAL A 30 -0.48 1.38 -21.64
C VAL A 30 -0.56 1.86 -20.19
N MET A 31 -1.19 3.02 -19.99
CA MET A 31 -1.40 3.57 -18.67
C MET A 31 -2.47 2.73 -17.96
N SER A 32 -2.03 1.79 -17.12
CA SER A 32 -2.90 1.08 -16.20
C SER A 32 -3.33 2.04 -15.09
N ARG A 33 -4.65 2.26 -14.96
CA ARG A 33 -5.22 3.10 -13.91
C ARG A 33 -6.01 2.23 -12.95
N VAL A 34 -5.85 2.48 -11.66
CA VAL A 34 -6.71 1.90 -10.63
C VAL A 34 -7.67 2.99 -10.15
N PRO A 35 -8.99 2.83 -10.33
CA PRO A 35 -9.95 3.78 -9.80
C PRO A 35 -9.97 3.71 -8.27
N LEU A 36 -10.04 4.89 -7.64
CA LEU A 36 -10.15 5.01 -6.18
C LEU A 36 -11.55 5.50 -5.80
N SER A 37 -12.11 4.89 -4.76
CA SER A 37 -13.39 5.26 -4.17
C SER A 37 -13.17 5.82 -2.78
N ARG A 38 -13.81 6.97 -2.48
CA ARG A 38 -13.78 7.56 -1.14
C ARG A 38 -14.74 6.82 -0.21
N GLN A 39 -14.24 6.39 0.93
CA GLN A 39 -14.99 5.78 2.02
C GLN A 39 -15.14 6.76 3.18
N PRO A 40 -16.24 6.68 3.95
CA PRO A 40 -16.41 7.50 5.14
C PRO A 40 -15.31 7.24 6.17
N THR A 41 -14.74 8.32 6.72
CA THR A 41 -13.76 8.22 7.81
C THR A 41 -14.37 7.57 9.05
N LEU A 42 -13.54 7.04 9.96
CA LEU A 42 -14.04 6.62 11.27
C LEU A 42 -14.80 7.76 11.96
N ARG A 43 -14.29 8.99 11.86
CA ARG A 43 -14.93 10.17 12.44
C ARG A 43 -16.33 10.39 11.87
N GLU A 44 -16.49 10.41 10.55
CA GLU A 44 -17.80 10.55 9.89
C GLU A 44 -18.75 9.41 10.32
N ARG A 45 -18.26 8.17 10.39
CA ARG A 45 -19.08 7.02 10.84
C ARG A 45 -19.53 7.16 12.29
N LEU A 46 -18.64 7.57 13.19
CA LEU A 46 -18.95 7.75 14.61
C LEU A 46 -19.89 8.95 14.84
N LEU A 47 -19.73 10.03 14.08
CA LEU A 47 -20.63 11.18 14.11
C LEU A 47 -22.03 10.77 13.64
N ASN A 48 -22.11 10.05 12.52
CA ASN A 48 -23.39 9.56 11.98
C ASN A 48 -24.09 8.57 12.92
N ALA A 49 -23.31 7.78 13.68
CA ALA A 49 -23.83 6.85 14.68
C ALA A 49 -24.15 7.52 16.03
N GLY A 50 -23.84 8.80 16.22
CA GLY A 50 -23.98 9.50 17.49
C GLY A 50 -23.01 9.05 18.59
N SER A 51 -22.06 8.18 18.28
CA SER A 51 -21.14 7.54 19.24
C SER A 51 -19.79 8.27 19.38
N TRP A 52 -19.66 9.48 18.81
CA TRP A 52 -18.39 10.22 18.79
C TRP A 52 -17.91 10.60 20.19
N GLU A 53 -18.79 11.10 21.05
CA GLU A 53 -18.44 11.47 22.43
C GLU A 53 -17.97 10.27 23.25
N ASP A 54 -18.68 9.14 23.14
CA ASP A 54 -18.33 7.91 23.83
C ASP A 54 -16.97 7.38 23.37
N TYR A 55 -16.71 7.42 22.07
CA TYR A 55 -15.40 7.06 21.51
C TYR A 55 -14.29 7.97 22.06
N GLN A 56 -14.51 9.28 22.16
CA GLN A 56 -13.54 10.22 22.72
C GLN A 56 -13.25 9.92 24.20
N LYS A 57 -14.29 9.66 25.00
CA LYS A 57 -14.13 9.28 26.42
C LYS A 57 -13.33 7.98 26.54
N GLN A 58 -13.72 6.94 25.79
CA GLN A 58 -13.01 5.65 25.79
C GLN A 58 -11.55 5.80 25.39
N ARG A 59 -11.28 6.57 24.32
CA ARG A 59 -9.92 6.83 23.84
C ARG A 59 -9.08 7.59 24.88
N TYR A 60 -9.65 8.60 25.54
CA TYR A 60 -8.99 9.31 26.62
C TYR A 60 -8.63 8.37 27.79
N HIS A 61 -9.57 7.54 28.22
CA HIS A 61 -9.34 6.56 29.29
C HIS A 61 -8.27 5.53 28.92
N PHE A 62 -8.33 4.99 27.70
CA PHE A 62 -7.32 4.05 27.20
C PHE A 62 -5.94 4.69 27.14
N GLN A 63 -5.82 5.91 26.59
CA GLN A 63 -4.56 6.63 26.49
C GLN A 63 -3.98 6.94 27.88
N LYS A 64 -4.81 7.38 28.83
CA LYS A 64 -4.38 7.60 30.22
C LYS A 64 -3.84 6.31 30.87
N LYS A 65 -4.53 5.18 30.66
CA LYS A 65 -4.09 3.87 31.17
C LYS A 65 -2.79 3.40 30.52
N LEU A 66 -2.65 3.59 29.20
CA LEU A 66 -1.44 3.25 28.46
C LEU A 66 -0.26 4.06 28.99
N LEU A 67 -0.40 5.38 29.10
CA LEU A 67 0.63 6.28 29.62
C LEU A 67 1.02 5.95 31.07
N ALA A 68 0.05 5.65 31.94
CA ALA A 68 0.34 5.23 33.32
C ALA A 68 1.14 3.91 33.37
N LYS A 69 0.79 2.93 32.51
CA LYS A 69 1.53 1.67 32.39
C LYS A 69 2.96 1.90 31.88
N TYR A 70 3.14 2.76 30.88
CA TYR A 70 4.46 3.14 30.37
C TYR A 70 5.29 3.87 31.43
N ALA A 71 4.70 4.82 32.17
CA ALA A 71 5.39 5.53 33.25
C ALA A 71 5.84 4.58 34.38
N ALA A 72 4.98 3.64 34.78
CA ALA A 72 5.32 2.61 35.77
C ALA A 72 6.47 1.70 35.29
N ASN A 73 6.51 1.35 34.01
CA ASN A 73 7.60 0.54 33.42
C ASN A 73 8.88 1.35 33.13
N LYS A 74 8.78 2.69 32.96
CA LYS A 74 9.93 3.58 32.76
C LYS A 74 10.69 3.81 34.07
N ALA A 75 10.02 3.76 35.22
CA ALA A 75 10.67 3.77 36.53
C ALA A 75 11.63 2.58 36.74
N SER A 76 11.50 1.48 35.97
CA SER A 76 12.42 0.34 36.02
C SER A 76 13.48 0.30 34.92
N LYS A 77 13.53 1.27 33.99
CA LYS A 77 14.54 1.27 32.91
C LYS A 77 14.90 2.70 32.47
N LEU A 78 15.60 3.41 33.35
CA LEU A 78 16.30 4.63 32.97
C LEU A 78 17.65 4.27 32.32
N GLN A 79 17.64 3.89 31.05
CA GLN A 79 18.84 3.96 30.20
C GLN A 79 18.43 4.32 28.77
N SER A 80 18.80 5.54 28.39
CA SER A 80 19.06 6.10 27.06
C SER A 80 18.20 5.62 25.87
N THR A 81 17.45 6.56 25.31
CA THR A 81 17.73 7.15 23.99
C THR A 81 16.82 8.36 23.82
N ASN A 82 17.25 9.38 23.08
CA ASN A 82 16.46 10.55 22.70
C ASN A 82 15.40 10.18 21.63
N GLU A 83 14.73 9.04 21.78
CA GLU A 83 13.57 8.69 20.97
C GLU A 83 12.35 9.40 21.55
N ILE A 84 11.92 10.44 20.85
CA ILE A 84 10.60 11.02 21.07
C ILE A 84 9.61 10.07 20.41
N ASP A 85 8.99 9.21 21.22
CA ASP A 85 7.83 8.42 20.80
C ASP A 85 6.64 9.36 20.59
N GLU A 86 6.45 9.84 19.35
CA GLU A 86 5.23 10.56 18.97
C GLU A 86 4.08 9.58 18.75
N LEU A 87 3.01 9.74 19.53
CA LEU A 87 1.81 8.96 19.35
C LEU A 87 1.17 9.30 18.02
N LEU A 88 1.20 8.37 17.06
CA LEU A 88 0.52 8.51 15.78
C LEU A 88 -0.98 8.69 16.00
N ARG A 89 -1.49 9.90 15.77
CA ARG A 89 -2.92 10.23 15.93
C ARG A 89 -3.75 9.85 14.71
N ASN A 90 -3.10 9.48 13.60
CA ASN A 90 -3.68 9.39 12.27
C ASN A 90 -4.11 7.96 11.85
N TYR A 91 -4.36 7.05 12.80
CA TYR A 91 -4.58 5.63 12.48
C TYR A 91 -5.92 5.34 11.75
N MET A 92 -6.75 6.34 11.45
CA MET A 92 -8.13 6.11 10.95
C MET A 92 -8.56 7.03 9.79
N ASP A 93 -7.61 7.70 9.12
CA ASP A 93 -7.91 8.64 8.03
C ASP A 93 -7.72 8.04 6.63
N ALA A 94 -7.57 6.71 6.53
CA ALA A 94 -7.58 6.03 5.24
C ALA A 94 -8.97 6.19 4.59
N GLN A 95 -9.04 7.07 3.59
CA GLN A 95 -10.30 7.45 2.94
C GLN A 95 -10.44 6.90 1.53
N TYR A 96 -9.35 6.56 0.83
CA TYR A 96 -9.42 6.15 -0.57
C TYR A 96 -9.00 4.71 -0.73
N PHE A 97 -9.86 3.92 -1.36
CA PHE A 97 -9.67 2.49 -1.58
C PHE A 97 -9.79 2.17 -3.06
N GLY A 98 -9.02 1.22 -3.54
CA GLY A 98 -9.20 0.64 -4.88
C GLY A 98 -9.26 -0.87 -4.83
N THR A 99 -9.60 -1.49 -5.96
CA THR A 99 -9.73 -2.94 -6.07
C THR A 99 -8.55 -3.51 -6.85
N ILE A 100 -7.94 -4.56 -6.30
CA ILE A 100 -6.91 -5.37 -6.97
C ILE A 100 -7.37 -6.83 -7.06
N GLN A 101 -6.72 -7.59 -7.93
CA GLN A 101 -6.97 -9.02 -8.11
C GLN A 101 -5.72 -9.84 -7.77
N ILE A 102 -5.87 -10.91 -6.99
CA ILE A 102 -4.78 -11.80 -6.59
C ILE A 102 -5.14 -13.25 -6.89
N GLY A 103 -4.16 -14.00 -7.41
CA GLY A 103 -4.23 -15.45 -7.60
C GLY A 103 -4.85 -15.89 -8.93
N THR A 104 -4.96 -17.21 -9.08
CA THR A 104 -5.65 -17.87 -10.20
C THR A 104 -6.43 -19.05 -9.63
N PRO A 105 -7.78 -19.05 -9.69
CA PRO A 105 -8.64 -17.98 -10.22
C PRO A 105 -8.50 -16.67 -9.43
N ALA A 106 -8.71 -15.55 -10.13
CA ALA A 106 -8.54 -14.21 -9.57
C ALA A 106 -9.57 -13.92 -8.46
N GLN A 107 -9.10 -13.41 -7.33
CA GLN A 107 -9.91 -12.97 -6.20
C GLN A 107 -9.78 -11.47 -6.02
N ASN A 108 -10.89 -10.77 -5.85
CA ASN A 108 -10.92 -9.33 -5.65
C ASN A 108 -10.61 -8.96 -4.20
N PHE A 109 -9.71 -7.99 -4.00
CA PHE A 109 -9.39 -7.39 -2.72
C PHE A 109 -9.57 -5.88 -2.79
N THR A 110 -10.20 -5.30 -1.78
CA THR A 110 -10.30 -3.84 -1.63
C THR A 110 -9.17 -3.37 -0.70
N VAL A 111 -8.32 -2.48 -1.21
CA VAL A 111 -7.06 -2.10 -0.60
C VAL A 111 -6.92 -0.59 -0.44
N ILE A 112 -6.14 -0.18 0.55
CA ILE A 112 -5.66 1.19 0.73
C ILE A 112 -4.32 1.28 0.01
N PHE A 113 -4.16 2.27 -0.85
CA PHE A 113 -2.86 2.56 -1.43
C PHE A 113 -2.11 3.46 -0.44
N ASP A 114 -1.29 2.83 0.39
CA ASP A 114 -0.38 3.51 1.31
C ASP A 114 0.92 3.82 0.55
N THR A 115 1.55 4.95 0.86
CA THR A 115 2.85 5.36 0.29
C THR A 115 3.96 5.29 1.32
N GLY A 116 3.60 4.99 2.57
CA GLY A 116 4.51 4.89 3.71
C GLY A 116 5.11 3.50 3.90
N SER A 117 4.70 2.49 3.13
CA SER A 117 5.29 1.15 3.17
C SER A 117 5.65 0.63 1.77
N SER A 118 6.22 -0.58 1.74
CA SER A 118 6.54 -1.31 0.50
C SER A 118 5.92 -2.71 0.48
N ASN A 119 4.96 -2.99 1.37
CA ASN A 119 4.45 -4.33 1.64
C ASN A 119 2.97 -4.43 1.30
N LEU A 120 2.61 -5.48 0.56
CA LEU A 120 1.22 -5.85 0.33
C LEU A 120 0.75 -6.85 1.39
N TRP A 121 -0.22 -6.45 2.21
CA TRP A 121 -0.81 -7.29 3.26
C TRP A 121 -2.22 -7.69 2.88
N VAL A 122 -2.57 -8.97 2.81
CA VAL A 122 -3.97 -9.39 2.55
C VAL A 122 -4.47 -10.36 3.63
N PRO A 123 -5.75 -10.29 4.02
CA PRO A 123 -6.30 -11.20 5.02
C PRO A 123 -6.30 -12.64 4.48
N SER A 124 -5.73 -13.55 5.26
CA SER A 124 -5.70 -14.98 4.92
C SER A 124 -7.04 -15.63 5.24
N ARG A 125 -7.43 -16.63 4.44
CA ARG A 125 -8.57 -17.51 4.75
C ARG A 125 -8.43 -18.25 6.08
N LYS A 126 -7.20 -18.41 6.57
CA LYS A 126 -6.91 -19.04 7.87
C LYS A 126 -7.08 -18.07 9.04
N CYS A 127 -7.36 -16.79 8.78
CA CYS A 127 -7.47 -15.81 9.85
C CYS A 127 -8.77 -16.03 10.65
N PRO A 128 -8.71 -16.02 12.00
CA PRO A 128 -9.91 -16.17 12.82
C PRO A 128 -10.89 -15.02 12.60
N PHE A 129 -12.19 -15.32 12.63
CA PHE A 129 -13.25 -14.32 12.41
C PHE A 129 -13.28 -13.22 13.49
N TYR A 130 -12.74 -13.50 14.68
CA TYR A 130 -12.66 -12.55 15.79
C TYR A 130 -11.41 -11.66 15.73
N ASP A 131 -10.49 -11.90 14.78
CA ASP A 131 -9.34 -11.03 14.59
C ASP A 131 -9.78 -9.73 13.87
N ILE A 132 -9.70 -8.62 14.60
CA ILE A 132 -10.11 -7.31 14.11
C ILE A 132 -9.29 -6.91 12.87
N ALA A 133 -8.01 -7.29 12.80
CA ALA A 133 -7.15 -6.97 11.66
C ALA A 133 -7.60 -7.67 10.37
N CYS A 134 -8.22 -8.85 10.49
CA CYS A 134 -8.72 -9.61 9.35
C CYS A 134 -10.17 -9.29 8.99
N SER A 135 -10.96 -8.86 9.97
CA SER A 135 -12.35 -8.44 9.75
C SER A 135 -12.48 -7.05 9.13
N LYS A 136 -11.44 -6.21 9.24
CA LYS A 136 -11.42 -4.86 8.67
C LYS A 136 -10.47 -4.80 7.49
N TYR A 137 -10.92 -4.16 6.42
CA TYR A 137 -10.17 -3.92 5.18
C TYR A 137 -8.90 -3.11 5.47
N PHE A 138 -7.82 -3.76 5.92
CA PHE A 138 -6.52 -3.15 6.08
C PHE A 138 -5.55 -3.88 5.17
N ILE A 139 -5.23 -3.22 4.07
CA ILE A 139 -4.25 -3.66 3.10
C ILE A 139 -3.54 -2.38 2.66
N GLY A 140 -2.29 -2.22 3.07
CA GLY A 140 -1.42 -1.11 2.65
C GLY A 140 -0.66 -1.42 1.36
N PHE A 141 -0.06 -0.38 0.78
CA PHE A 141 1.15 -0.49 -0.02
C PHE A 141 2.32 0.16 0.70
#